data_AF-A0A9W3JUT7-F1
#
_entry.id   AF-A0A9W3JUT7-F1
#
_cell.length_a   1.000
_cell.length_b   1.000
_cell.length_c   1.000
_cell.angle_alpha   90.00
_cell.angle_beta   90.00
_cell.angle_gamma   90.00
#
_symmetry.space_group_name_H-M   'P 1'
#
loop_
_entity.id
_entity.type
_entity.pdbx_description
1 polymer ?
#
loop_
_entity_poly.entity_id
_entity_poly.type
_entity_poly.pdbx_seq_one_letter_code
_entity_poly.pdbx_strand_id
1 'polypeptide(L)'
;MKGANEKYDLITKAVQEGVGELEKLKLKYGWNGGDSEAFLHGNLIFVIATHARGKTFRIFITEDPTQAHEQIKDTALEVYGVTGGQLGWTETYGWIHEGAWVDAIEQYFATLSNTLHLIKETRKKEKEKKNTSDHLVLKGKLTNLSEKFKQV
;
A
#
# COMPACT_ATOMS: atom_id res chain seq x y z
N MET A 1 16.89 5.75 -2.06
CA MET A 1 15.89 6.82 -2.23
C MET A 1 15.27 7.14 -0.87
N LYS A 2 15.56 8.32 -0.31
CA LYS A 2 15.10 8.71 1.04
C LYS A 2 13.71 9.33 0.95
N GLY A 3 12.77 8.91 1.81
CA GLY A 3 11.41 9.47 1.86
C GLY A 3 10.39 8.85 0.89
N ALA A 4 10.80 7.97 -0.03
CA ALA A 4 9.89 7.28 -0.95
C ALA A 4 9.45 5.89 -0.46
N ASN A 5 10.38 5.11 0.11
CA ASN A 5 10.16 3.69 0.42
C ASN A 5 8.96 3.43 1.33
N GLU A 6 8.83 4.18 2.44
CA GLU A 6 7.76 3.98 3.42
C GLU A 6 6.38 4.24 2.81
N LYS A 7 6.23 5.35 2.07
CA LYS A 7 4.98 5.72 1.41
C LYS A 7 4.63 4.77 0.27
N TYR A 8 5.63 4.35 -0.51
CA TYR A 8 5.48 3.30 -1.52
C TYR A 8 4.95 2.02 -0.90
N ASP A 9 5.57 1.54 0.19
CA ASP A 9 5.21 0.28 0.83
C ASP A 9 3.83 0.35 1.48
N LEU A 10 3.45 1.51 2.00
CA LEU A 10 2.13 1.75 2.55
C LEU A 10 1.05 1.64 1.47
N ILE A 11 1.19 2.37 0.36
CA ILE A 11 0.22 2.31 -0.75
C ILE A 11 0.17 0.93 -1.39
N THR A 12 1.32 0.30 -1.62
CA THR A 12 1.38 -1.06 -2.19
C THR A 12 0.60 -2.06 -1.32
N LYS A 13 0.79 -2.02 0.00
CA LYS A 13 0.04 -2.89 0.93
C LYS A 13 -1.44 -2.54 0.96
N ALA A 14 -1.79 -1.26 0.93
CA ALA A 14 -3.18 -0.83 0.89
C ALA A 14 -3.94 -1.43 -0.29
N VAL A 15 -3.34 -1.36 -1.48
CA VAL A 15 -3.90 -1.92 -2.70
C VAL A 15 -4.02 -3.44 -2.61
N GLN A 16 -2.99 -4.12 -2.10
CA GLN A 16 -3.02 -5.58 -1.89
C GLN A 16 -4.13 -6.03 -0.93
N GLU A 17 -4.39 -5.23 0.10
CA GLU A 17 -5.42 -5.50 1.11
C GLU A 17 -6.80 -4.95 0.72
N GLY A 18 -6.90 -4.21 -0.40
CA GLY A 18 -8.15 -3.60 -0.85
C GLY A 18 -8.70 -2.52 0.09
N VAL A 19 -7.83 -1.74 0.74
CA VAL A 19 -8.20 -0.68 1.70
C VAL A 19 -7.77 0.71 1.23
N GLY A 20 -8.36 1.74 1.83
CA GLY A 20 -8.03 3.14 1.53
C GLY A 20 -8.75 3.72 0.32
N GLU A 21 -9.74 3.01 -0.26
CA GLU A 21 -10.54 3.53 -1.38
C GLU A 21 -9.68 4.00 -2.56
N LEU A 22 -8.61 3.27 -2.84
CA LEU A 22 -7.65 3.57 -3.90
C LEU A 22 -8.16 3.03 -5.24
N GLU A 23 -8.50 3.92 -6.16
CA GLU A 23 -8.83 3.57 -7.53
C GLU A 23 -7.58 3.58 -8.42
N LYS A 24 -7.28 2.46 -9.08
CA LYS A 24 -6.16 2.41 -10.03
C LYS A 24 -6.51 3.15 -11.33
N LEU A 25 -5.73 4.18 -11.65
CA LEU A 25 -5.84 4.91 -12.90
C LEU A 25 -5.41 4.03 -14.08
N LYS A 26 -6.28 3.97 -15.09
CA LYS A 26 -6.08 3.24 -16.35
C LYS A 26 -5.39 4.16 -17.37
N LEU A 27 -4.07 4.24 -17.30
CA LEU A 27 -3.23 5.05 -18.18
C LEU A 27 -2.58 4.18 -19.26
N LYS A 28 -2.52 4.66 -20.49
CA LYS A 28 -1.98 3.94 -21.66
C LYS A 28 -0.51 3.56 -21.50
N TYR A 29 0.28 4.44 -20.87
CA TYR A 29 1.71 4.27 -20.67
C TYR A 29 2.15 4.42 -19.21
N GLY A 30 1.23 4.26 -18.26
CA GLY A 30 1.48 4.60 -16.86
C GLY A 30 1.66 6.10 -16.65
N TRP A 31 2.01 6.50 -15.43
CA TRP A 31 2.21 7.92 -15.09
C TRP A 31 3.52 8.46 -15.69
N ASN A 32 4.63 7.77 -15.45
CA ASN A 32 5.97 8.16 -15.92
C ASN A 32 6.58 7.16 -16.91
N GLY A 33 5.78 6.30 -17.53
CA GLY A 33 6.28 5.15 -18.30
C GLY A 33 6.60 3.94 -17.42
N GLY A 34 7.15 2.90 -18.04
CA GLY A 34 7.66 1.73 -17.33
C GLY A 34 6.62 0.99 -16.49
N ASP A 35 6.96 0.69 -15.25
CA ASP A 35 6.12 0.00 -14.27
C ASP A 35 5.34 0.96 -13.35
N SER A 36 5.25 2.25 -13.73
CA SER A 36 4.58 3.24 -12.90
C SER A 36 3.07 2.98 -12.83
N GLU A 37 2.58 2.93 -11.60
CA GLU A 37 1.16 2.81 -11.28
C GLU A 37 0.70 4.08 -10.57
N ALA A 38 -0.55 4.48 -10.84
CA ALA A 38 -1.15 5.64 -10.21
C ALA A 38 -2.49 5.26 -9.59
N PHE A 39 -2.73 5.76 -8.38
CA PHE A 39 -3.93 5.47 -7.60
C PHE A 39 -4.59 6.76 -7.15
N LEU A 40 -5.88 6.90 -7.41
CA LEU A 40 -6.71 8.05 -7.07
C LEU A 40 -7.47 7.78 -5.76
N HIS A 41 -7.52 8.79 -4.89
CA HIS A 41 -8.38 8.83 -3.70
C HIS A 41 -8.87 10.27 -3.51
N GLY A 42 -10.15 10.52 -3.74
CA GLY A 42 -10.68 11.89 -3.83
C GLY A 42 -9.91 12.69 -4.88
N ASN A 43 -9.29 13.80 -4.47
CA ASN A 43 -8.47 14.65 -5.34
C ASN A 43 -6.98 14.30 -5.33
N LEU A 44 -6.56 13.26 -4.57
CA LEU A 44 -5.18 12.87 -4.40
C LEU A 44 -4.81 11.73 -5.33
N ILE A 45 -3.63 11.83 -5.94
CA ILE A 45 -3.09 10.80 -6.81
C ILE A 45 -1.74 10.36 -6.28
N PHE A 46 -1.63 9.09 -5.94
CA PHE A 46 -0.38 8.47 -5.48
C PHE A 46 0.25 7.73 -6.64
N VAL A 47 1.47 8.12 -7.01
CA VAL A 47 2.22 7.49 -8.08
C VAL A 47 3.37 6.71 -7.48
N ILE A 48 3.38 5.41 -7.78
CA ILE A 48 4.42 4.49 -7.34
C ILE A 48 5.10 3.87 -8.56
N ALA A 49 6.41 3.69 -8.50
CA ALA A 49 7.14 2.94 -9.51
C ALA A 49 8.39 2.30 -8.90
N THR A 50 8.98 1.35 -9.62
CA THR A 50 10.29 0.82 -9.26
C THR A 50 11.32 1.24 -10.29
N HIS A 51 12.55 1.43 -9.82
CA HIS A 51 13.70 1.72 -10.65
C HIS A 51 14.82 0.75 -10.26
N ALA A 52 15.83 0.61 -11.11
CA ALA A 52 16.97 -0.29 -10.87
C ALA A 52 17.71 -0.02 -9.53
N ARG A 53 17.47 1.12 -8.89
CA ARG A 53 18.13 1.57 -7.65
C ARG A 53 17.18 1.81 -6.48
N GLY A 54 15.88 1.55 -6.62
CA GLY A 54 14.94 1.71 -5.52
C GLY A 54 13.49 1.97 -5.92
N LYS A 55 12.68 2.35 -4.94
CA LYS A 55 11.26 2.67 -5.08
C LYS A 55 11.08 4.18 -5.17
N THR A 56 10.24 4.62 -6.10
CA THR A 56 9.89 6.03 -6.28
C THR A 56 8.46 6.27 -5.79
N PHE A 57 8.20 7.47 -5.28
CA PHE A 57 6.90 7.83 -4.75
C PHE A 57 6.61 9.30 -4.98
N ARG A 58 5.49 9.61 -5.62
CA ARG A 58 5.06 10.99 -5.86
C ARG A 58 3.59 11.15 -5.51
N ILE A 59 3.20 12.38 -5.18
CA ILE A 59 1.81 12.75 -4.89
C ILE A 59 1.44 13.92 -5.79
N PHE A 60 0.30 13.79 -6.44
CA PHE A 60 -0.30 14.84 -7.25
C PHE A 60 -1.70 15.17 -6.73
N ILE A 61 -2.18 16.36 -7.05
CA ILE A 61 -3.54 16.80 -6.78
C ILE A 61 -4.22 17.15 -8.10
N THR A 62 -5.44 16.69 -8.30
CA THR A 62 -6.31 17.10 -9.40
C THR A 62 -7.48 17.94 -8.89
N GLU A 63 -7.89 18.96 -9.64
CA GLU A 63 -9.11 19.73 -9.32
C GLU A 63 -10.38 18.93 -9.63
N ASP A 64 -10.33 18.09 -10.65
CA ASP A 64 -11.47 17.30 -11.13
C ASP A 64 -11.09 15.82 -11.23
N PRO A 65 -11.41 15.01 -10.21
CA PRO A 65 -11.12 13.58 -10.21
C PRO A 65 -12.05 12.77 -11.10
N THR A 66 -13.06 13.39 -11.72
CA THR A 66 -14.04 12.71 -12.58
C THR A 66 -13.67 12.73 -14.07
N GLN A 67 -12.60 13.45 -14.42
CA GLN A 67 -12.09 13.52 -15.79
C GLN A 67 -11.55 12.17 -16.26
N ALA A 68 -11.35 12.06 -17.58
CA ALA A 68 -10.65 10.91 -18.13
C ALA A 68 -9.25 10.80 -17.50
N HIS A 69 -8.79 9.58 -17.20
CA HIS A 69 -7.53 9.38 -16.49
C HIS A 69 -6.32 10.02 -17.18
N GLU A 70 -6.29 10.05 -18.52
CA GLU A 70 -5.24 10.75 -19.26
C GLU A 70 -5.30 12.27 -19.05
N GLN A 71 -6.50 12.85 -18.99
CA GLN A 71 -6.66 14.27 -18.69
C GLN A 71 -6.24 14.59 -17.25
N ILE A 72 -6.60 13.74 -16.28
CA ILE A 72 -6.14 13.87 -14.89
C ILE A 72 -4.61 13.91 -14.84
N LYS A 73 -3.94 13.02 -15.57
CA LYS A 73 -2.47 12.98 -15.64
C LYS A 73 -1.88 14.27 -16.21
N ASP A 74 -2.50 14.83 -17.24
CA ASP A 74 -2.01 16.03 -17.93
C ASP A 74 -2.23 17.32 -17.11
N THR A 75 -3.22 17.34 -16.21
CA THR A 75 -3.61 18.55 -15.46
C THR A 75 -3.22 18.52 -13.98
N ALA A 76 -2.87 17.36 -13.42
CA ALA A 76 -2.58 17.24 -12.00
C ALA A 76 -1.28 17.96 -11.57
N LEU A 77 -1.32 18.60 -10.41
CA LEU A 77 -0.20 19.33 -9.81
C LEU A 77 0.63 18.41 -8.91
N GLU A 78 1.94 18.27 -9.18
CA GLU A 78 2.85 17.53 -8.29
C GLU A 78 3.08 18.32 -7.00
N VAL A 79 2.70 17.75 -5.85
CA VAL A 79 2.86 18.39 -4.53
C VAL A 79 3.91 17.70 -3.67
N TYR A 80 4.21 16.43 -3.93
CA TYR A 80 5.27 15.68 -3.26
C TYR A 80 6.04 14.86 -4.29
N GLY A 81 7.36 14.96 -4.26
CA GLY A 81 8.22 14.30 -5.23
C GLY A 81 9.68 14.51 -4.92
N VAL A 82 10.53 14.51 -5.96
CA VAL A 82 11.98 14.63 -5.79
C VAL A 82 12.34 16.09 -5.44
N THR A 83 12.91 16.30 -4.27
CA THR A 83 13.35 17.62 -3.78
C THR A 83 14.87 17.78 -3.79
N GLY A 84 15.63 16.71 -4.06
CA GLY A 84 17.08 16.77 -4.18
C GLY A 84 17.74 15.44 -4.55
N GLY A 85 19.06 15.48 -4.73
CA GLY A 85 19.86 14.33 -5.18
C GLY A 85 19.89 14.17 -6.71
N GLN A 86 20.52 13.11 -7.18
CA GLN A 86 20.56 12.77 -8.61
C GLN A 86 19.37 11.90 -8.98
N LEU A 87 18.61 12.32 -10.00
CA LEU A 87 17.48 11.57 -10.55
C LEU A 87 17.88 10.14 -10.90
N GLY A 88 17.08 9.18 -10.47
CA GLY A 88 17.33 7.74 -10.62
C GLY A 88 18.44 7.17 -9.73
N TRP A 89 19.04 7.96 -8.83
CA TRP A 89 20.20 7.55 -8.02
C TRP A 89 20.04 7.88 -6.52
N THR A 90 20.31 9.13 -6.12
CA THR A 90 20.39 9.56 -4.71
C THR A 90 19.20 10.45 -4.32
N GLU A 91 18.07 10.25 -4.99
CA GLU A 91 16.87 11.05 -4.81
C GLU A 91 16.42 11.11 -3.35
N THR A 92 16.14 12.34 -2.93
CA THR A 92 15.45 12.69 -1.69
C THR A 92 14.07 13.18 -2.05
N TYR A 93 13.06 12.66 -1.36
CA TYR A 93 11.67 12.97 -1.60
C TYR A 93 11.09 13.84 -0.48
N GLY A 94 10.24 14.78 -0.84
CA GLY A 94 9.59 15.72 0.08
C GLY A 94 8.49 16.53 -0.58
N TRP A 95 7.91 17.46 0.18
CA TRP A 95 6.92 18.42 -0.33
C TRP A 95 7.60 19.38 -1.31
N ILE A 96 7.09 19.44 -2.54
CA ILE A 96 7.45 20.44 -3.55
C ILE A 96 6.66 21.72 -3.30
N HIS A 97 5.39 21.55 -2.94
CA HIS A 97 4.48 22.63 -2.54
C HIS A 97 3.81 22.28 -1.21
N GLU A 98 3.95 23.16 -0.24
CA GLU A 98 3.26 23.07 1.04
C GLU A 98 1.93 23.83 0.98
N GLY A 99 0.90 23.26 1.59
CA GLY A 99 -0.45 23.81 1.61
C GLY A 99 -1.34 23.06 2.60
N ALA A 100 -2.60 23.47 2.71
CA ALA A 100 -3.56 22.87 3.65
C ALA A 100 -3.80 21.36 3.41
N TRP A 101 -3.49 20.86 2.21
CA TRP A 101 -3.57 19.43 1.87
C TRP A 101 -2.52 18.57 2.57
N VAL A 102 -1.41 19.14 3.06
CA VAL A 102 -0.33 18.38 3.70
C VAL A 102 -0.88 17.59 4.90
N ASP A 103 -1.57 18.27 5.81
CA ASP A 103 -2.14 17.64 7.01
C ASP A 103 -3.18 16.58 6.63
N ALA A 104 -4.01 16.84 5.62
CA ALA A 104 -5.01 15.89 5.15
C ALA A 104 -4.37 14.63 4.58
N ILE A 105 -3.29 14.76 3.81
CA ILE A 105 -2.54 13.63 3.25
C ILE A 105 -1.84 12.84 4.37
N GLU A 106 -1.25 13.51 5.35
CA GLU A 106 -0.62 12.85 6.49
C GLU A 106 -1.63 12.09 7.37
N GLN A 107 -2.80 12.68 7.62
CA GLN A 107 -3.90 12.01 8.33
C GLN A 107 -4.42 10.79 7.55
N TYR A 108 -4.53 10.90 6.23
CA TYR A 108 -4.88 9.78 5.37
C TYR A 108 -3.87 8.63 5.50
N PHE A 109 -2.57 8.92 5.42
CA PHE A 109 -1.53 7.90 5.63
C PHE A 109 -1.56 7.29 7.03
N ALA A 110 -1.79 8.08 8.08
CA ALA A 110 -1.91 7.57 9.44
C ALA A 110 -3.09 6.60 9.57
N THR A 111 -4.24 6.96 8.99
CA THR A 111 -5.46 6.12 8.96
C THR A 111 -5.19 4.80 8.24
N LEU A 112 -4.53 4.86 7.09
CA LEU A 112 -4.12 3.71 6.31
C LEU A 112 -3.19 2.78 7.08
N SER A 113 -2.16 3.34 7.71
CA SER A 113 -1.19 2.59 8.52
C SER A 113 -1.88 1.86 9.67
N ASN A 114 -2.77 2.55 10.39
CA ASN A 114 -3.55 1.96 11.48
C ASN A 114 -4.47 0.84 10.98
N THR A 115 -5.13 1.04 9.83
CA THR A 115 -6.02 0.04 9.22
C THR A 115 -5.26 -1.24 8.88
N LEU A 116 -4.11 -1.10 8.21
CA LEU A 116 -3.25 -2.22 7.87
C LEU A 116 -2.68 -2.93 9.11
N HIS A 117 -2.36 -2.17 10.17
CA HIS A 117 -1.94 -2.74 11.44
C HIS A 117 -3.05 -3.61 12.07
N LEU A 118 -4.29 -3.12 12.11
CA LEU A 118 -5.43 -3.86 12.63
C LEU A 118 -5.73 -5.13 11.83
N ILE A 119 -5.63 -5.07 10.50
CA ILE A 119 -5.78 -6.25 9.62
C ILE A 119 -4.73 -7.31 9.96
N LYS A 120 -3.47 -6.89 10.10
CA LYS A 120 -2.37 -7.79 10.45
C LYS A 120 -2.58 -8.47 11.80
N GLU A 121 -2.97 -7.71 12.82
CA GLU A 121 -3.23 -8.24 14.16
C GLU A 121 -4.44 -9.20 14.17
N THR A 122 -5.48 -8.89 13.40
CA THR A 122 -6.67 -9.76 13.27
C THR A 122 -6.30 -11.10 12.66
N ARG A 123 -5.56 -11.09 11.54
CA ARG A 123 -5.09 -12.32 10.87
C ARG A 123 -4.15 -13.16 11.75
N LYS A 124 -3.30 -12.50 12.54
CA LYS A 124 -2.41 -13.19 13.49
C LYS A 124 -3.24 -13.96 14.52
N LYS A 125 -4.23 -13.31 15.14
CA LYS A 125 -5.13 -13.94 16.12
C LYS A 125 -5.93 -15.09 15.52
N GLU A 126 -6.43 -14.95 14.29
CA GLU A 126 -7.14 -16.01 13.58
C GLU A 126 -6.26 -17.23 13.31
N LYS A 127 -5.01 -16.99 12.88
CA LYS A 127 -4.02 -18.06 12.66
C LYS A 127 -3.68 -18.81 13.95
N GLU A 128 -3.51 -18.10 15.06
CA GLU A 128 -3.25 -18.70 16.37
C GLU A 128 -4.44 -19.56 16.85
N LYS A 129 -5.68 -19.06 16.68
CA LYS A 129 -6.90 -19.82 16.98
C LYS A 129 -7.02 -21.09 16.13
N LYS A 130 -6.78 -20.98 14.83
CA LYS A 130 -6.81 -22.13 13.91
C LYS A 130 -5.77 -23.19 14.27
N ASN A 131 -4.53 -22.77 14.52
CA ASN A 131 -3.46 -23.70 14.92
C ASN A 131 -3.80 -24.43 16.23
N THR A 132 -4.40 -23.74 17.19
CA THR A 132 -4.83 -24.34 18.46
C THR A 132 -5.93 -25.37 18.23
N SER A 133 -6.93 -25.05 17.40
CA SER A 133 -7.99 -25.97 17.01
C SER A 133 -7.44 -27.21 16.29
N ASP A 134 -6.54 -27.03 15.32
CA ASP A 134 -5.93 -28.12 14.56
C ASP A 134 -5.11 -29.04 15.48
N HIS A 135 -4.39 -28.47 16.46
CA HIS A 135 -3.66 -29.23 17.46
C HIS A 135 -4.57 -30.05 18.38
N LEU A 136 -5.72 -29.49 18.80
CA LEU A 136 -6.71 -30.23 19.59
C LEU A 136 -7.31 -31.40 18.81
N VAL A 137 -7.65 -31.20 17.54
CA VAL A 137 -8.16 -32.26 16.65
C VAL A 137 -7.13 -33.37 16.46
N LEU A 138 -5.86 -33.02 16.22
CA LEU A 138 -4.76 -33.99 16.11
C LEU A 138 -4.57 -34.79 17.39
N LYS A 139 -4.60 -34.13 18.56
CA LYS A 139 -4.50 -34.79 19.86
C LYS A 139 -5.66 -35.78 20.06
N GLY A 140 -6.89 -35.39 19.75
CA GLY A 140 -8.06 -36.28 19.82
C GLY A 140 -7.92 -37.51 18.93
N LYS A 141 -7.46 -37.32 17.67
CA LYS A 141 -7.19 -38.44 16.75
C LYS A 141 -6.11 -39.39 17.27
N LEU A 142 -5.01 -38.86 17.81
CA LEU A 142 -3.92 -39.67 18.39
C LEU A 142 -4.39 -40.46 19.62
N THR A 143 -5.21 -39.85 20.46
CA THR A 143 -5.75 -40.50 21.67
C THR A 143 -6.66 -41.67 21.27
N ASN A 144 -7.59 -41.44 20.34
CA ASN A 144 -8.44 -42.49 19.78
C ASN A 144 -7.65 -43.61 19.10
N LEU A 145 -6.57 -43.27 18.39
CA LEU A 145 -5.70 -44.27 17.75
C LEU A 145 -5.01 -45.14 18.82
N SER A 146 -4.45 -44.50 19.85
CA SER A 146 -3.77 -45.19 20.96
C SER A 146 -4.71 -46.14 21.70
N GLU A 147 -5.96 -45.74 21.94
CA GLU A 147 -6.97 -46.59 22.59
C GLU A 147 -7.30 -47.82 21.74
N LYS A 148 -7.44 -47.66 20.41
CA LYS A 148 -7.66 -48.79 19.50
C LYS A 148 -6.50 -49.79 19.50
N PHE A 149 -5.25 -49.33 19.59
CA PHE A 149 -4.09 -50.21 19.65
C PHE A 149 -3.94 -50.95 20.99
N LYS A 150 -4.57 -50.49 22.07
CA LYS A 150 -4.55 -51.18 23.37
C LYS A 150 -5.58 -52.32 23.48
N GLN A 151 -6.52 -52.41 22.56
CA GLN A 151 -7.58 -53.43 22.54
C GLN A 151 -7.25 -54.63 21.64
N VAL A 152 -6.06 -54.65 21.03
CA VAL A 152 -5.49 -55.72 20.22
C VAL A 152 -4.36 -56.38 21.02
#